data_AF-A0A9X9WLF3-F1
#
_entry.id   AF-A0A9X9WLF3-F1
#
_cell.length_a   1.000
_cell.length_b   1.000
_cell.length_c   1.000
_cell.angle_alpha   90.00
_cell.angle_beta   90.00
_cell.angle_gamma   90.00
#
_symmetry.space_group_name_H-M   'P 1'
#
loop_
_entity.id
_entity.type
_entity.pdbx_description
1 polymer ?
#
loop_
_entity_poly.entity_id
_entity_poly.type
_entity_poly.pdbx_seq_one_letter_code
_entity_poly.pdbx_strand_id
1 'polypeptide(L)'
;MADEVLEAAVARGIANFEATTGRVPDAFRLLLQHAPGAFAGYGLLREAAMRAPDQGGALDIKTKELILVLLDVLVGAVDGAKVHAGNALRQGLTLPELAEGLVQCILVGGITTWNRAGRQVMEHAAALAEARHQT
;
A
#
# COMPACT_ATOMS: atom_id res chain seq x y z
N MET A 1 13.55 28.52 -7.81
CA MET A 1 12.43 28.64 -6.84
C MET A 1 11.34 27.59 -7.08
N ALA A 2 10.44 27.73 -8.06
CA ALA A 2 9.37 26.74 -8.27
C ALA A 2 9.89 25.35 -8.71
N ASP A 3 10.88 25.34 -9.62
CA ASP A 3 11.48 24.09 -10.11
C ASP A 3 12.32 23.38 -9.04
N GLU A 4 13.07 24.11 -8.20
CA GLU A 4 13.87 23.52 -7.11
C GLU A 4 13.00 22.84 -6.04
N VAL A 5 11.85 23.45 -5.69
CA VAL A 5 10.89 22.84 -4.74
C VAL A 5 10.30 21.56 -5.34
N LEU A 6 9.99 21.58 -6.64
CA LEU A 6 9.47 20.41 -7.34
C LEU A 6 10.53 19.29 -7.41
N GLU A 7 11.77 19.60 -7.78
CA GLU A 7 12.88 18.64 -7.83
C GLU A 7 13.11 17.97 -6.47
N ALA A 8 13.15 18.77 -5.39
CA ALA A 8 13.31 18.25 -4.03
C ALA A 8 12.13 17.33 -3.63
N ALA A 9 10.90 17.69 -4.00
CA ALA A 9 9.72 16.87 -3.71
C ALA A 9 9.71 15.57 -4.53
N VAL A 10 10.13 15.61 -5.80
CA VAL A 10 10.32 14.41 -6.63
C VAL A 10 11.36 13.47 -6.00
N ALA A 11 12.52 14.01 -5.61
CA ALA A 11 13.58 13.21 -4.99
C ALA A 11 13.12 12.52 -3.70
N ARG A 12 12.34 13.23 -2.86
CA ARG A 12 11.72 12.66 -1.66
C ARG A 12 10.73 11.55 -2.00
N GLY A 13 9.90 11.74 -3.02
CA GLY A 13 8.96 10.72 -3.49
C GLY A 13 9.66 9.43 -3.94
N ILE A 14 10.76 9.57 -4.71
CA ILE A 14 11.59 8.43 -5.14
C ILE A 14 12.15 7.69 -3.92
N ALA A 15 12.79 8.41 -2.99
CA ALA A 15 13.37 7.83 -1.78
C ALA A 15 12.33 7.11 -0.92
N ASN A 16 11.11 7.64 -0.84
CA ASN A 16 10.01 7.04 -0.10
C ASN A 16 9.57 5.69 -0.69
N PHE A 17 9.51 5.57 -2.03
CA PHE A 17 9.25 4.28 -2.68
C PHE A 17 10.39 3.30 -2.46
N GLU A 18 11.64 3.71 -2.71
CA GLU A 18 12.82 2.85 -2.54
C GLU A 18 12.93 2.31 -1.11
N ALA A 19 12.65 3.12 -0.09
CA ALA A 19 12.64 2.67 1.30
C ALA A 19 11.59 1.58 1.57
N THR A 20 10.44 1.60 0.89
CA THR A 20 9.35 0.64 1.16
C THR A 20 9.33 -0.57 0.23
N THR A 21 9.73 -0.41 -1.03
CA THR A 21 9.61 -1.42 -2.10
C THR A 21 10.94 -1.73 -2.79
N GLY A 22 12.05 -1.11 -2.38
CA GLY A 22 13.39 -1.30 -2.95
C GLY A 22 13.60 -0.68 -4.34
N ARG A 23 12.54 -0.19 -4.96
CA ARG A 23 12.52 0.52 -6.25
C ARG A 23 11.28 1.37 -6.38
N VAL A 24 11.30 2.36 -7.26
CA VAL A 24 10.08 3.00 -7.78
C VAL A 24 9.36 1.99 -8.69
N PRO A 25 8.10 1.59 -8.41
CA PRO A 25 7.35 0.69 -9.28
C PRO A 25 7.13 1.28 -10.68
N ASP A 26 7.05 0.42 -11.70
CA ASP A 26 7.01 0.85 -13.11
C ASP A 26 5.80 1.76 -13.42
N ALA A 27 4.65 1.50 -12.78
CA ALA A 27 3.47 2.37 -12.88
C ALA A 27 3.75 3.82 -12.43
N PHE A 28 4.53 3.99 -11.36
CA PHE A 28 4.89 5.31 -10.87
C PHE A 28 6.04 5.96 -11.66
N ARG A 29 6.86 5.18 -12.37
CA ARG A 29 7.84 5.75 -13.32
C ARG A 29 7.16 6.48 -14.47
N LEU A 30 6.06 5.94 -14.99
CA LEU A 30 5.26 6.64 -16.01
C LEU A 30 4.68 7.95 -15.47
N LEU A 31 4.16 7.94 -14.24
CA LEU A 31 3.68 9.16 -13.58
C LEU A 31 4.80 10.19 -13.39
N LEU A 32 5.97 9.75 -12.93
CA LEU A 32 7.15 10.60 -12.78
C LEU A 32 7.58 11.22 -14.11
N GLN A 33 7.63 10.43 -15.18
CA GLN A 33 8.08 10.88 -16.50
C GLN A 33 7.13 11.90 -17.14
N HIS A 34 5.82 11.67 -17.03
CA HIS A 34 4.83 12.44 -17.77
C HIS A 34 4.09 13.49 -16.93
N ALA A 35 4.12 13.38 -15.61
CA ALA A 35 3.49 14.32 -14.68
C ALA A 35 4.28 14.43 -13.36
N PRO A 36 5.54 14.93 -13.39
CA PRO A 36 6.42 14.96 -12.22
C PRO A 36 5.84 15.75 -11.05
N GLY A 37 5.08 16.81 -11.31
CA GLY A 37 4.34 17.55 -10.28
C GLY A 37 3.31 16.70 -9.53
N ALA A 38 2.58 15.85 -10.27
CA ALA A 38 1.62 14.93 -9.67
C ALA A 38 2.32 13.81 -8.89
N PHE A 39 3.43 13.29 -9.40
CA PHE A 39 4.26 12.33 -8.67
C PHE A 39 4.78 12.92 -7.35
N ALA A 40 5.30 14.14 -7.39
CA ALA A 40 5.77 14.84 -6.19
C ALA A 40 4.66 15.04 -5.16
N GLY A 41 3.50 15.54 -5.60
CA GLY A 41 2.33 15.71 -4.72
C GLY A 41 1.85 14.39 -4.11
N TYR A 42 1.82 13.31 -4.91
CA TYR A 42 1.46 11.99 -4.43
C TYR A 42 2.48 11.44 -3.41
N GLY A 43 3.78 11.64 -3.65
CA GLY A 43 4.84 11.26 -2.72
C GLY A 43 4.69 11.93 -1.35
N LEU A 44 4.40 13.23 -1.33
CA LEU A 44 4.16 13.98 -0.09
C LEU A 44 2.91 13.50 0.65
N LEU A 45 1.82 13.22 -0.09
CA LEU A 45 0.59 12.66 0.48
C LEU A 45 0.87 11.29 1.12
N ARG A 46 1.57 10.41 0.40
CA ARG A 46 1.94 9.07 0.88
C ARG A 46 2.80 9.15 2.13
N GLU A 47 3.84 9.98 2.12
CA GLU A 47 4.73 10.18 3.26
C GLU A 47 3.94 10.61 4.50
N ALA A 48 3.06 11.62 4.35
CA ALA A 48 2.24 12.11 5.45
C ALA A 48 1.34 11.01 6.03
N ALA A 49 0.70 10.21 5.17
CA ALA A 49 -0.20 9.12 5.57
C ALA A 49 0.55 7.94 6.21
N MET A 50 1.76 7.61 5.72
CA MET A 50 2.51 6.41 6.10
C MET A 50 3.62 6.61 7.14
N ARG A 51 3.72 7.80 7.76
CA ARG A 51 4.68 8.03 8.88
C ARG A 51 4.51 7.03 10.02
N ALA A 52 5.59 6.43 10.49
CA ALA A 52 5.56 5.55 11.66
C ALA A 52 5.35 6.35 12.96
N PRO A 53 4.94 5.72 14.08
CA PRO A 53 4.72 6.42 15.34
C PRO A 53 5.92 7.21 15.88
N ASP A 54 7.13 6.65 15.74
CA ASP A 54 8.39 7.30 16.09
C ASP A 54 8.74 8.49 15.17
N GLN A 55 8.06 8.62 14.03
CA GLN A 55 8.15 9.73 13.09
C GLN A 55 6.96 10.70 13.22
N GLY A 56 6.14 10.57 14.28
CA GLY A 56 4.98 11.42 14.54
C GLY A 56 3.68 10.96 13.86
N GLY A 57 3.60 9.70 13.43
CA GLY A 57 2.35 9.06 12.99
C GLY A 57 1.46 8.66 14.17
N ALA A 58 0.13 8.72 14.00
CA ALA A 58 -0.82 8.33 15.06
C ALA A 58 -1.18 6.83 15.07
N LEU A 59 -1.13 6.17 13.91
CA LEU A 59 -1.38 4.74 13.75
C LEU A 59 -0.06 4.02 13.47
N ASP A 60 0.04 2.76 13.91
CA ASP A 60 1.14 1.89 13.52
C ASP A 60 1.07 1.52 12.02
N ILE A 61 2.21 1.09 11.45
CA ILE A 61 2.31 0.78 10.01
C ILE A 61 1.44 -0.43 9.63
N LYS A 62 1.34 -1.45 10.48
CA LYS A 62 0.50 -2.64 10.22
C LYS A 62 -0.96 -2.25 10.00
N THR A 63 -1.49 -1.39 10.86
CA THR A 63 -2.86 -0.87 10.79
C THR A 63 -3.07 -0.03 9.53
N LYS A 64 -2.12 0.85 9.18
CA LYS A 64 -2.20 1.67 7.96
C LYS A 64 -2.21 0.84 6.69
N GLU A 65 -1.32 -0.15 6.61
CA GLU A 65 -1.25 -1.08 5.49
C GLU A 65 -2.55 -1.89 5.38
N LEU A 66 -3.10 -2.40 6.50
CA LEU A 66 -4.40 -3.09 6.50
C LEU A 66 -5.51 -2.18 5.96
N ILE A 67 -5.61 -0.93 6.43
CA ILE A 67 -6.62 0.02 5.93
C ILE A 67 -6.50 0.20 4.41
N LEU A 68 -5.28 0.35 3.89
CA LEU A 68 -5.08 0.48 2.45
C LEU A 68 -5.48 -0.79 1.69
N VAL A 69 -5.23 -1.99 2.23
CA VAL A 69 -5.77 -3.23 1.66
C VAL A 69 -7.29 -3.18 1.54
N LEU A 70 -7.99 -2.76 2.60
CA LEU A 70 -9.45 -2.74 2.62
C LEU A 70 -10.03 -1.71 1.65
N LEU A 71 -9.42 -0.52 1.58
CA LEU A 71 -9.82 0.52 0.64
C LEU A 71 -9.60 0.09 -0.81
N ASP A 72 -8.44 -0.50 -1.11
CA ASP A 72 -8.13 -1.00 -2.45
C ASP A 72 -9.07 -2.14 -2.86
N VAL A 73 -9.39 -3.05 -1.93
CA VAL A 73 -10.39 -4.11 -2.18
C VAL A 73 -11.77 -3.52 -2.44
N LEU A 74 -12.17 -2.50 -1.70
CA LEU A 74 -13.47 -1.84 -1.86
C LEU A 74 -13.63 -1.18 -3.24
N VAL A 75 -12.55 -0.58 -3.76
CA VAL A 75 -12.55 0.04 -5.11
C VAL A 75 -12.12 -0.91 -6.24
N GLY A 76 -11.74 -2.15 -5.91
CA GLY A 76 -11.31 -3.16 -6.88
C GLY A 76 -9.87 -3.00 -7.40
N ALA A 77 -9.02 -2.25 -6.70
CA ALA A 77 -7.60 -2.05 -7.02
C ALA A 77 -6.74 -3.25 -6.54
N VAL A 78 -6.90 -4.40 -7.21
CA VAL A 78 -6.34 -5.70 -6.77
C VAL A 78 -4.82 -5.66 -6.57
N ASP A 79 -4.07 -5.04 -7.48
CA ASP A 79 -2.60 -5.04 -7.41
C ASP A 79 -2.07 -4.17 -6.26
N GLY A 80 -2.73 -3.03 -6.01
CA GLY A 80 -2.45 -2.19 -4.83
C GLY A 80 -2.72 -2.95 -3.54
N ALA A 81 -3.89 -3.61 -3.45
CA ALA A 81 -4.26 -4.40 -2.29
C ALA A 81 -3.27 -5.53 -2.01
N LYS A 82 -2.73 -6.19 -3.05
CA LYS A 82 -1.69 -7.23 -2.89
C LYS A 82 -0.39 -6.66 -2.33
N VAL A 83 0.06 -5.51 -2.83
CA VAL A 83 1.26 -4.82 -2.31
C VAL A 83 1.07 -4.48 -0.83
N HIS A 84 -0.05 -3.85 -0.48
CA HIS A 84 -0.34 -3.47 0.90
C HIS A 84 -0.50 -4.69 1.82
N ALA A 85 -1.09 -5.79 1.35
CA ALA A 85 -1.20 -7.03 2.12
C ALA A 85 0.19 -7.62 2.39
N GLY A 86 1.06 -7.66 1.38
CA GLY A 86 2.44 -8.11 1.55
C GLY A 86 3.23 -7.24 2.53
N ASN A 87 3.04 -5.92 2.51
CA ASN A 87 3.65 -5.00 3.48
C ASN A 87 3.11 -5.24 4.89
N ALA A 88 1.80 -5.37 5.05
CA ALA A 88 1.16 -5.60 6.34
C ALA A 88 1.64 -6.91 6.99
N LEU A 89 1.77 -7.99 6.20
CA LEU A 89 2.35 -9.27 6.66
C LEU A 89 3.81 -9.10 7.13
N ARG A 90 4.61 -8.21 6.52
CA ARG A 90 5.97 -7.90 7.00
C ARG A 90 5.96 -7.18 8.35
N GLN A 91 4.88 -6.47 8.67
CA GLN A 91 4.65 -5.80 9.95
C GLN A 91 3.91 -6.69 10.99
N GLY A 92 3.73 -7.98 10.70
CA GLY A 92 3.09 -8.92 11.62
C GLY A 92 1.55 -8.93 11.57
N LEU A 93 0.94 -8.48 10.46
CA LEU A 93 -0.44 -8.84 10.16
C LEU A 93 -0.53 -10.36 9.97
N THR A 94 -1.57 -10.97 10.49
CA THR A 94 -1.86 -12.40 10.34
C THR A 94 -2.94 -12.63 9.28
N LEU A 95 -2.99 -13.83 8.70
CA LEU A 95 -4.04 -14.20 7.75
C LEU A 95 -5.46 -14.08 8.35
N PRO A 96 -5.72 -14.46 9.61
CA PRO A 96 -7.02 -14.20 10.24
C PRO A 96 -7.37 -12.71 10.37
N GLU A 97 -6.42 -11.85 10.76
CA GLU A 97 -6.67 -10.39 10.82
C GLU A 97 -7.00 -9.81 9.44
N LEU A 98 -6.29 -10.26 8.39
CA LEU A 98 -6.61 -9.87 7.01
C LEU A 98 -8.01 -10.34 6.62
N ALA A 99 -8.36 -11.60 6.88
CA ALA A 99 -9.66 -12.16 6.56
C ALA A 99 -10.80 -11.41 7.28
N GLU A 100 -10.62 -11.07 8.56
CA GLU A 100 -11.59 -10.29 9.33
C GLU A 100 -11.83 -8.92 8.70
N GLY A 101 -10.77 -8.20 8.31
CA GLY A 101 -10.90 -6.93 7.61
C GLY A 101 -11.63 -7.06 6.26
N LEU A 102 -11.30 -8.08 5.47
CA LEU A 102 -11.94 -8.33 4.17
C LEU A 102 -13.45 -8.65 4.31
N VAL A 103 -13.86 -9.32 5.39
CA VAL A 103 -15.28 -9.54 5.71
C VAL A 103 -16.00 -8.20 5.97
N GLN A 104 -15.35 -7.22 6.56
CA GLN A 104 -15.94 -5.88 6.72
C GLN A 104 -16.20 -5.20 5.37
N CYS A 105 -15.34 -5.41 4.36
CA CYS A 105 -15.60 -4.95 3.00
C CYS A 105 -16.87 -5.59 2.40
N ILE A 106 -17.17 -6.84 2.74
CA ILE A 106 -18.41 -7.51 2.31
C ILE A 106 -19.64 -6.83 2.93
N LEU A 107 -19.57 -6.40 4.19
CA LEU A 107 -20.68 -5.72 4.86
C LEU A 107 -21.07 -4.40 4.17
N VAL A 108 -20.07 -3.65 3.66
CA VAL A 108 -20.28 -2.33 3.05
C VAL A 108 -20.47 -2.40 1.52
N GLY A 109 -19.61 -3.15 0.83
CA GLY A 109 -19.58 -3.23 -0.63
C GLY A 109 -20.25 -4.48 -1.21
N GLY A 110 -20.77 -5.37 -0.36
CA GLY A 110 -21.37 -6.64 -0.77
C GLY A 110 -20.33 -7.71 -1.13
N ILE A 111 -20.81 -8.93 -1.40
CA ILE A 111 -19.98 -10.09 -1.75
C ILE A 111 -19.12 -9.89 -3.02
N THR A 112 -19.45 -8.89 -3.84
CA THR A 112 -18.68 -8.53 -5.04
C THR A 112 -17.28 -8.05 -4.69
N THR A 113 -17.07 -7.39 -3.55
CA THR A 113 -15.73 -6.97 -3.08
C THR A 113 -14.81 -8.18 -2.89
N TRP A 114 -15.32 -9.25 -2.28
CA TRP A 114 -14.63 -10.53 -2.14
C TRP A 114 -14.34 -11.18 -3.50
N ASN A 115 -15.37 -11.34 -4.34
CA ASN A 115 -15.26 -12.06 -5.60
C ASN A 115 -14.32 -11.37 -6.61
N ARG A 116 -14.28 -10.04 -6.60
CA ARG A 116 -13.48 -9.25 -7.55
C ARG A 116 -12.06 -9.03 -7.06
N ALA A 117 -11.87 -8.79 -5.76
CA ALA A 117 -10.56 -8.43 -5.19
C ALA A 117 -10.18 -9.25 -3.94
N GLY A 118 -11.04 -9.30 -2.92
CA GLY A 118 -10.70 -9.86 -1.61
C GLY A 118 -10.14 -11.29 -1.65
N ARG A 119 -10.76 -12.19 -2.44
CA ARG A 119 -10.27 -13.57 -2.62
C ARG A 119 -8.84 -13.60 -3.17
N GLN A 120 -8.54 -12.80 -4.18
CA GLN A 120 -7.22 -12.77 -4.82
C GLN A 120 -6.14 -12.22 -3.88
N VAL A 121 -6.51 -11.26 -3.03
CA VAL A 121 -5.60 -10.70 -2.01
C VAL A 121 -5.34 -11.74 -0.93
N MET A 122 -6.36 -12.48 -0.50
CA MET A 122 -6.21 -13.56 0.48
C MET A 122 -5.33 -14.70 -0.06
N GLU A 123 -5.54 -15.13 -1.30
CA GLU A 123 -4.71 -16.13 -1.98
C GLU A 123 -3.24 -15.69 -2.05
N HIS A 124 -3.00 -14.42 -2.41
CA HIS A 124 -1.65 -13.87 -2.44
C HIS A 124 -0.99 -13.84 -1.06
N ALA A 125 -1.72 -13.39 -0.04
CA ALA A 125 -1.23 -13.31 1.33
C ALA A 125 -0.91 -14.71 1.89
N ALA A 126 -1.74 -15.71 1.62
CA ALA A 126 -1.51 -17.10 2.03
C ALA A 126 -0.23 -17.66 1.41
N ALA A 127 -0.03 -17.47 0.09
CA ALA A 127 1.18 -17.90 -0.59
C ALA A 127 2.45 -17.24 -0.03
N LEU A 128 2.40 -15.95 0.31
CA LEU A 128 3.52 -15.25 0.95
C LEU A 128 3.82 -15.78 2.35
N ALA A 129 2.78 -16.11 3.14
CA ALA A 129 2.95 -16.67 4.46
C ALA A 129 3.58 -18.07 4.39
N GLU A 130 3.13 -18.94 3.48
CA GLU A 130 3.68 -20.28 3.28
C GLU A 130 5.17 -20.24 2.88
N ALA A 131 5.54 -19.36 1.94
CA ALA A 131 6.93 -19.22 1.50
C ALA A 131 7.89 -18.84 2.65
N ARG A 132 7.41 -18.06 3.63
CA ARG A 132 8.22 -17.65 4.80
C ARG A 132 8.43 -18.75 5.83
N HIS A 133 7.54 -19.75 5.88
CA HIS A 133 7.68 -20.89 6.80
C HIS A 133 8.66 -21.95 6.27
N GLN A 134 9.08 -21.86 5.02
CA GLN A 134 10.01 -22.80 4.36
C GLN A 134 11.47 -22.33 4.37
N THR A 135 11.75 -21.13 4.92
CA THR A 135 13.08 -20.52 5.00
C THR A 135 13.60 -20.53 6.43
#